data_AF-A0A0S2S2B5-F1
#
_entry.id   AF-A0A0S2S2B5-F1
#
_cell.length_a   1.000
_cell.length_b   1.000
_cell.length_c   1.000
_cell.angle_alpha   90.00
_cell.angle_beta   90.00
_cell.angle_gamma   90.00
#
_symmetry.space_group_name_H-M   'P 1'
#
loop_
_entity.id
_entity.type
_entity.pdbx_description
1 polymer ?
#
loop_
_entity_poly.entity_id
_entity_poly.type
_entity_poly.pdbx_seq_one_letter_code
_entity_poly.pdbx_strand_id
1 'polypeptide(L)'
;MLLLNEDDVGFTRALSDVYIDSVEVAPNRVVIRAYNGSRNCDIYFEEFFFTSSPVNFINRFVELRDIIKTNKRLSFSCVGEVINRDGVISMLVNKHSDFRVEDLYLSIFLVNFKSK
;
A
#
# COMPACT_ATOMS: atom_id res chain seq x y z
N MET A 1 -16.21 5.67 -11.20
CA MET A 1 -15.84 4.89 -10.00
C MET A 1 -15.00 5.78 -9.10
N LEU A 2 -15.50 6.09 -7.91
CA LEU A 2 -14.68 6.62 -6.81
C LEU A 2 -13.85 5.46 -6.25
N LEU A 3 -12.57 5.70 -5.94
CA LEU A 3 -11.74 4.74 -5.21
C LEU A 3 -12.29 4.53 -3.79
N LEU A 4 -12.61 5.64 -3.14
CA LEU A 4 -13.25 5.78 -1.83
C LEU A 4 -14.03 7.10 -1.84
N ASN A 5 -15.00 7.26 -0.95
CA ASN A 5 -15.76 8.50 -0.77
C ASN A 5 -15.97 8.83 0.72
N GLU A 6 -16.51 10.00 1.05
CA GLU A 6 -16.67 10.44 2.45
C GLU A 6 -17.56 9.49 3.27
N ASP A 7 -18.55 8.83 2.65
CA ASP A 7 -19.42 7.85 3.34
C ASP A 7 -18.68 6.56 3.71
N ASP A 8 -17.48 6.34 3.16
CA ASP A 8 -16.62 5.21 3.51
C ASP A 8 -15.77 5.47 4.76
N VAL A 9 -15.61 6.73 5.19
CA VAL A 9 -14.75 7.12 6.31
C VAL A 9 -15.20 6.42 7.61
N GLY A 10 -14.24 5.84 8.33
CA GLY A 10 -14.48 5.06 9.54
C GLY A 10 -14.87 3.59 9.29
N PHE A 11 -14.97 3.16 8.03
CA PHE A 11 -15.23 1.77 7.69
C PHE A 11 -14.02 1.08 7.07
N THR A 12 -13.96 -0.24 7.23
CA THR A 12 -13.03 -1.08 6.47
C THR A 12 -13.52 -1.28 5.04
N ARG A 13 -12.64 -1.06 4.06
CA ARG A 13 -12.89 -1.25 2.62
C ARG A 13 -11.74 -2.00 1.97
N ALA A 14 -12.04 -2.61 0.82
CA ALA A 14 -11.04 -3.18 -0.06
C ALA A 14 -10.78 -2.22 -1.22
N LEU A 15 -9.51 -2.05 -1.59
CA LEU A 15 -9.08 -1.46 -2.84
C LEU A 15 -8.53 -2.58 -3.74
N SER A 16 -9.15 -2.78 -4.89
CA SER A 16 -8.68 -3.67 -5.95
C SER A 16 -8.35 -2.87 -7.21
N ASP A 17 -7.57 -3.46 -8.11
CA ASP A 17 -7.31 -2.93 -9.46
C ASP A 17 -6.66 -1.53 -9.48
N VAL A 18 -5.77 -1.28 -8.53
CA VAL A 18 -4.95 -0.06 -8.50
C VAL A 18 -3.50 -0.35 -8.84
N TYR A 19 -2.78 0.69 -9.25
CA TYR A 19 -1.35 0.62 -9.53
C TYR A 19 -0.58 1.48 -8.54
N ILE A 20 0.64 1.06 -8.21
CA ILE A 20 1.54 1.86 -7.38
C ILE A 20 2.15 2.98 -8.24
N ASP A 21 1.94 4.22 -7.82
CA ASP A 21 2.56 5.42 -8.40
C ASP A 21 3.88 5.76 -7.69
N SER A 22 3.86 5.79 -6.35
CA SER A 22 5.05 6.05 -5.54
C SER A 22 5.02 5.31 -4.20
N VAL A 23 6.21 5.16 -3.61
CA VAL A 23 6.40 4.60 -2.26
C VAL A 23 7.35 5.49 -1.48
N GLU A 24 6.86 6.05 -0.39
CA GLU A 24 7.65 6.83 0.57
C GLU A 24 7.88 5.99 1.82
N VAL A 25 9.14 5.93 2.28
CA VAL A 25 9.53 5.12 3.45
C VAL A 25 10.21 6.01 4.48
N ALA A 26 9.66 6.00 5.70
CA ALA A 26 10.18 6.65 6.89
C ALA A 26 10.24 5.61 8.04
N PRO A 27 11.03 5.83 9.12
CA PRO A 27 11.37 4.81 10.11
C PRO A 27 10.21 3.96 10.66
N ASN A 28 9.02 4.55 10.84
CA ASN A 28 7.81 3.86 11.32
C ASN A 28 6.58 4.16 10.45
N ARG A 29 6.79 4.60 9.20
CA ARG A 29 5.71 4.97 8.30
C ARG A 29 6.07 4.67 6.86
N VAL A 30 5.16 4.02 6.16
CA VAL A 30 5.21 3.92 4.70
C VAL A 30 3.94 4.51 4.12
N VAL A 31 4.10 5.26 3.04
CA VAL A 31 2.98 5.78 2.24
C VAL A 31 3.11 5.23 0.83
N ILE A 32 2.09 4.51 0.38
CA ILE A 32 1.95 4.09 -1.01
C ILE A 32 0.90 4.99 -1.65
N ARG A 33 1.29 5.72 -2.70
CA ARG A 33 0.30 6.40 -3.54
C ARG A 33 -0.18 5.43 -4.59
N ALA A 34 -1.46 5.08 -4.53
CA ALA A 34 -2.11 4.20 -5.50
C ALA A 34 -2.97 4.98 -6.49
N TYR A 35 -3.02 4.53 -7.74
CA TYR A 35 -3.71 5.18 -8.85
C TYR A 35 -4.55 4.19 -9.66
N ASN A 36 -5.78 4.57 -10.03
CA ASN A 36 -6.69 3.71 -10.80
C ASN A 36 -6.90 4.16 -12.27
N GLY A 37 -6.04 5.02 -12.81
CA GLY A 37 -6.27 5.61 -14.15
C GLY A 37 -6.97 6.97 -14.13
N SER A 38 -7.52 7.39 -12.99
CA SER A 38 -8.19 8.70 -12.89
C SER A 38 -7.96 9.43 -11.56
N ARG A 39 -7.78 8.69 -10.47
CA ARG A 39 -7.71 9.22 -9.11
C ARG A 39 -6.60 8.54 -8.33
N ASN A 40 -6.07 9.28 -7.36
CA ASN A 40 -5.07 8.79 -6.41
C ASN A 40 -5.69 8.54 -5.04
N CYS A 41 -5.12 7.60 -4.30
CA CYS A 41 -5.39 7.36 -2.89
C CYS A 41 -4.07 7.11 -2.17
N ASP A 42 -3.85 7.79 -1.05
CA ASP A 42 -2.69 7.52 -0.20
C ASP A 42 -3.05 6.38 0.75
N ILE A 43 -2.16 5.39 0.82
CA ILE A 43 -2.30 4.20 1.67
C ILE A 43 -1.17 4.23 2.69
N TYR A 44 -1.56 4.32 3.95
CA TYR A 44 -0.68 4.44 5.08
C TYR A 44 -0.46 3.10 5.76
N PHE A 45 0.81 2.84 6.07
CA PHE A 45 1.27 1.78 6.95
C PHE A 45 2.03 2.46 8.08
N GLU A 46 1.53 2.38 9.31
CA GLU A 46 2.06 3.14 10.45
C GLU A 46 2.55 2.22 11.57
N GLU A 47 2.92 2.79 12.73
CA GLU A 47 3.53 2.06 13.83
C GLU A 47 2.81 0.74 14.18
N PHE A 48 1.47 0.75 14.23
CA PHE A 48 0.68 -0.45 14.50
C PHE A 48 0.85 -1.56 13.46
N PHE A 49 1.01 -1.20 12.19
CA PHE A 49 1.33 -2.15 11.14
C PHE A 49 2.70 -2.79 11.40
N PHE A 50 3.71 -1.99 11.76
CA PHE A 50 5.06 -2.50 11.93
C PHE A 50 5.23 -3.34 13.19
N THR A 51 4.54 -3.00 14.29
CA THR A 51 4.54 -3.80 15.53
C THR A 51 3.87 -5.16 15.36
N SER A 52 2.93 -5.29 14.43
CA SER A 52 2.24 -6.54 14.11
C SER A 52 2.86 -7.30 12.92
N SER A 53 3.90 -6.75 12.29
CA SER A 53 4.57 -7.34 11.14
C SER A 53 5.79 -8.18 11.51
N PRO A 54 6.23 -9.11 10.64
CA PRO A 54 7.51 -9.79 10.80
C PRO A 54 8.68 -8.80 10.96
N VAL A 55 9.72 -9.21 11.69
CA VAL A 55 10.90 -8.37 11.95
C VAL A 55 11.47 -7.80 10.63
N ASN A 56 11.87 -6.52 10.68
CA ASN A 56 12.42 -5.77 9.56
C ASN A 56 11.51 -5.68 8.32
N PHE A 57 10.18 -5.67 8.50
CA PHE A 57 9.24 -5.54 7.38
C PHE A 57 9.43 -4.25 6.58
N ILE A 58 9.87 -3.17 7.22
CA ILE A 58 10.17 -1.89 6.55
C ILE A 58 11.15 -2.02 5.38
N ASN A 59 12.16 -2.89 5.49
CA ASN A 59 13.14 -3.10 4.41
C ASN A 59 12.48 -3.62 3.13
N ARG A 60 11.36 -4.35 3.24
CA ARG A 60 10.60 -4.83 2.08
C ARG A 60 9.96 -3.68 1.30
N PHE A 61 9.55 -2.62 1.98
CA PHE A 61 9.05 -1.41 1.32
C PHE A 61 10.18 -0.58 0.68
N VAL A 62 11.39 -0.60 1.27
CA VAL A 62 12.58 -0.01 0.63
C VAL A 62 12.87 -0.71 -0.70
N GLU A 63 12.86 -2.04 -0.72
CA GLU A 63 13.03 -2.83 -1.94
C GLU A 63 11.92 -2.54 -2.97
N LEU A 64 10.65 -2.53 -2.53
CA LEU A 64 9.51 -2.22 -3.40
C LEU A 64 9.65 -0.84 -4.06
N ARG A 65 10.02 0.19 -3.28
CA ARG A 65 10.28 1.55 -3.78
C ARG A 65 11.33 1.54 -4.88
N ASP A 66 12.41 0.79 -4.70
CA ASP A 66 13.51 0.76 -5.67
C ASP A 66 13.12 -0.03 -6.94
N ILE A 67 12.29 -1.06 -6.83
CA ILE A 67 11.69 -1.76 -7.99
C ILE A 67 10.80 -0.80 -8.81
N ILE A 68 9.92 -0.03 -8.16
CA ILE A 68 8.98 0.87 -8.84
C ILE A 68 9.68 1.98 -9.62
N LYS A 69 10.87 2.42 -9.19
CA LYS A 69 11.68 3.37 -9.97
C LYS A 69 12.12 2.80 -11.32
N THR A 70 12.22 1.47 -11.44
CA THR A 70 12.69 0.77 -12.64
C THR A 70 11.56 0.21 -13.50
N ASN A 71 10.42 -0.12 -12.89
CA ASN A 71 9.26 -0.72 -13.55
C ASN A 71 8.06 0.21 -13.49
N LYS A 72 7.47 0.51 -14.66
CA LYS A 72 6.48 1.59 -14.77
C LYS A 72 5.12 1.32 -14.14
N ARG A 73 4.73 0.07 -13.87
CA ARG A 73 3.43 -0.26 -13.28
C ARG A 73 3.47 -1.58 -12.51
N LEU A 74 3.25 -1.51 -11.20
CA LEU A 74 2.95 -2.68 -10.38
C LEU A 74 1.50 -2.61 -9.91
N SER A 75 0.76 -3.70 -10.04
CA SER A 75 -0.58 -3.81 -9.46
C SER A 75 -0.50 -3.92 -7.94
N PHE A 76 -1.49 -3.34 -7.26
CA PHE A 76 -1.60 -3.31 -5.83
C PHE A 76 -3.06 -3.52 -5.41
N SER A 77 -3.26 -4.22 -4.31
CA SER A 77 -4.56 -4.35 -3.67
C SER A 77 -4.39 -4.38 -2.16
N CYS A 78 -5.38 -3.87 -1.43
CA CYS A 78 -5.37 -3.90 0.03
C CYS A 78 -6.76 -3.88 0.65
N VAL A 79 -6.80 -4.18 1.95
CA VAL A 79 -7.93 -4.00 2.84
C VAL A 79 -7.47 -3.12 4.00
N GLY A 80 -8.23 -2.08 4.30
CA GLY A 80 -7.86 -1.12 5.34
C GLY A 80 -9.03 -0.27 5.79
N GLU A 81 -8.82 0.46 6.87
CA GLU A 81 -9.76 1.47 7.35
C GLU A 81 -9.64 2.73 6.50
N VAL A 82 -10.78 3.27 6.06
CA VAL A 82 -10.82 4.52 5.32
C VAL A 82 -10.81 5.67 6.31
N ILE A 83 -9.87 6.60 6.12
CA ILE A 83 -9.66 7.74 7.01
C ILE A 83 -9.66 9.04 6.21
N ASN A 84 -10.07 10.14 6.85
CA ASN A 84 -9.90 11.49 6.32
C ASN A 84 -8.72 12.15 7.04
N ARG A 85 -7.69 12.55 6.28
CA ARG A 85 -6.54 13.33 6.78
C ARG A 85 -6.49 14.65 6.05
N ASP A 86 -6.77 15.73 6.78
CA ASP A 86 -6.72 17.10 6.25
C ASP A 86 -7.54 17.31 4.97
N GLY A 87 -8.72 16.67 4.88
CA GLY A 87 -9.61 16.74 3.72
C GLY A 87 -9.26 15.76 2.59
N VAL A 88 -8.31 14.85 2.82
CA VAL A 88 -7.91 13.80 1.87
C VAL A 88 -8.36 12.44 2.36
N ILE A 89 -9.23 11.80 1.59
CA ILE A 89 -9.66 10.42 1.83
C ILE A 89 -8.51 9.47 1.50
N SER A 90 -8.12 8.68 2.50
CA SER A 90 -6.96 7.80 2.48
C SER A 90 -7.32 6.45 3.10
N MET A 91 -6.39 5.49 3.04
CA MET A 91 -6.57 4.18 3.66
C MET A 91 -5.45 3.88 4.66
N LEU A 92 -5.80 3.35 5.83
CA LEU A 92 -4.87 2.83 6.83
C LEU A 92 -4.89 1.29 6.79
N VAL A 93 -3.74 0.70 6.46
CA VAL A 93 -3.57 -0.76 6.43
C VAL A 93 -2.84 -1.19 7.70
N ASN A 94 -3.46 -2.07 8.46
CA ASN A 94 -3.01 -2.42 9.81
C ASN A 94 -2.29 -3.77 9.91
N LYS A 95 -2.35 -4.62 8.87
CA LYS A 95 -1.69 -5.93 8.87
C LYS A 95 -0.96 -6.20 7.56
N HIS A 96 0.17 -6.88 7.66
CA HIS A 96 0.97 -7.25 6.49
C HIS A 96 0.27 -8.25 5.54
N SER A 97 -0.77 -8.96 6.01
CA SER A 97 -1.60 -9.86 5.22
C SER A 97 -2.68 -9.15 4.41
N ASP A 98 -2.95 -7.89 4.72
CA ASP A 98 -4.09 -7.15 4.19
C ASP A 98 -3.72 -6.36 2.94
N PHE A 99 -2.57 -6.67 2.30
CA PHE A 99 -2.22 -6.10 1.02
C PHE A 99 -1.41 -7.07 0.15
N ARG A 100 -1.42 -6.82 -1.16
CA ARG A 100 -0.72 -7.61 -2.17
C ARG A 100 -0.13 -6.70 -3.25
N VAL A 101 0.95 -7.16 -3.86
CA VAL A 101 1.60 -6.57 -5.03
C VAL A 101 1.69 -7.66 -6.09
N GLU A 102 1.20 -7.41 -7.30
CA GLU A 102 1.08 -8.45 -8.36
C GLU A 102 0.39 -9.72 -7.85
N ASP A 103 -0.73 -9.55 -7.13
CA ASP A 103 -1.53 -10.60 -6.51
C ASP A 103 -0.80 -11.49 -5.48
N LEU A 104 0.43 -11.13 -5.11
CA LEU A 104 1.26 -11.84 -4.16
C LEU A 104 1.44 -11.03 -2.87
N TYR A 105 1.58 -11.74 -1.74
CA TYR A 105 2.09 -11.08 -0.53
C TYR A 105 3.46 -10.47 -0.82
N LEU A 106 3.74 -9.28 -0.27
CA LEU A 106 4.96 -8.52 -0.60
C LEU A 106 6.24 -9.36 -0.48
N SER A 107 6.37 -10.16 0.58
CA SER A 107 7.53 -11.05 0.76
C SER A 107 7.69 -12.06 -0.38
N ILE A 108 6.59 -12.63 -0.88
CA ILE A 108 6.61 -13.61 -1.98
C ILE A 108 6.93 -12.90 -3.30
N PHE A 109 6.31 -11.74 -3.54
CA PHE A 109 6.60 -10.91 -4.71
C PHE A 109 8.09 -10.58 -4.82
N LEU A 110 8.72 -10.12 -3.73
CA LEU A 110 10.13 -9.73 -3.72
C LEU A 110 11.07 -10.93 -3.97
N VAL A 111 10.77 -12.10 -3.40
CA VAL A 111 11.54 -13.33 -3.66
C VAL A 111 11.48 -13.73 -5.13
N ASN A 112 10.28 -13.70 -5.72
CA ASN A 112 10.08 -14.03 -7.13
C ASN A 112 10.75 -13.02 -8.07
N PHE A 113 10.75 -11.74 -7.71
CA PHE A 113 11.39 -10.68 -8.51
C PHE A 113 12.91 -10.85 -8.56
N LYS A 114 13.56 -11.19 -7.44
CA LYS A 114 15.02 -11.39 -7.36
C LYS A 114 15.52 -12.66 -8.06
N SER A 115 14.62 -13.60 -8.33
CA SER A 115 14.94 -14.89 -8.97
C SER A 115 14.84 -14.82 -10.51
N LYS A 116 14.49 -13.66 -11.06
CA LYS A 116 14.46 -13.36 -12.49
C LYS A 116 15.70 -12.56 -12.90
#